data_AF-A0A965PSD9-F1
#
_entry.id   AF-A0A965PSD9-F1
#
_cell.length_a   1.000
_cell.length_b   1.000
_cell.length_c   1.000
_cell.angle_alpha   90.00
_cell.angle_beta   90.00
_cell.angle_gamma   90.00
#
_symmetry.space_group_name_H-M   'P 1'
#
loop_
_entity.id
_entity.type
_entity.pdbx_description
1 polymer ?
#
loop_
_entity_poly.entity_id
_entity_poly.type
_entity_poly.pdbx_seq_one_letter_code
_entity_poly.pdbx_strand_id
1 'polypeptide(L)' 'MPNHDRITFRLGPLAGPLAAYCEKHGTTPSDAIRLAVSRLLRVEAPEMPPGNPDIGEQAEAGAAARWKKRRGRK' A
#
# COMPACT_ATOMS: atom_id res chain seq x y z
N MET A 1 18.55 -18.67 10.15
CA MET A 1 17.94 -17.80 9.12
C MET A 1 17.45 -16.55 9.83
N PRO A 2 17.85 -15.34 9.42
CA PRO A 2 17.48 -14.15 10.18
C PRO A 2 15.96 -13.94 10.12
N ASN A 3 15.34 -13.88 11.31
CA ASN A 3 13.94 -13.56 11.52
C ASN A 3 13.66 -12.18 10.93
N HIS A 4 12.91 -12.12 9.83
CA HIS A 4 12.29 -10.87 9.39
C HIS A 4 11.13 -10.57 10.33
N ASP A 5 11.48 -10.02 11.49
CA ASP A 5 10.55 -9.54 12.50
C ASP A 5 9.48 -8.68 11.81
N ARG A 6 8.20 -8.98 12.05
CA ARG A 6 7.05 -8.41 11.36
C ARG A 6 7.06 -6.88 11.49
N ILE A 7 7.61 -6.18 10.51
CA ILE A 7 7.47 -4.73 10.38
C ILE A 7 5.99 -4.47 10.12
N THR A 8 5.28 -4.00 11.15
CA THR A 8 3.87 -3.61 11.03
C THR A 8 3.84 -2.17 10.51
N PHE A 9 3.63 -1.99 9.21
CA PHE A 9 3.74 -0.69 8.57
C PHE A 9 2.54 0.22 8.90
N ARG A 10 2.75 1.24 9.75
CA ARG A 10 1.73 2.22 10.15
C ARG A 10 2.10 3.59 9.55
N LEU A 11 1.32 4.04 8.57
CA LEU A 11 1.58 5.28 7.83
C LEU A 11 1.29 6.57 8.60
N GLY A 12 0.43 6.54 9.63
CA GLY A 12 0.09 7.73 10.41
C GLY A 12 -0.32 8.92 9.53
N PRO A 13 0.27 10.12 9.73
CA PRO A 13 0.00 11.31 8.93
C PRO A 13 0.28 11.16 7.41
N LEU A 14 1.14 10.21 7.02
CA LEU A 14 1.49 9.98 5.61
C LEU A 14 0.38 9.26 4.83
N ALA A 15 -0.63 8.70 5.51
CA ALA A 15 -1.69 7.93 4.85
C ALA A 15 -2.48 8.76 3.84
N GLY A 16 -2.82 10.01 4.17
CA GLY A 16 -3.55 10.91 3.28
C GLY A 16 -2.72 11.33 2.05
N PRO A 17 -1.52 11.90 2.24
CA PRO A 17 -0.63 12.26 1.14
C PRO A 17 -0.27 11.08 0.22
N LEU A 18 -0.05 9.89 0.79
CA LEU A 18 0.23 8.70 0.00
C LEU A 18 -0.97 8.28 -0.84
N ALA A 19 -2.19 8.33 -0.29
CA ALA A 19 -3.40 8.04 -1.05
C ALA A 19 -3.56 9.00 -2.23
N ALA A 20 -3.38 10.31 -2.01
CA ALA A 20 -3.45 11.31 -3.08
C ALA A 20 -2.37 11.09 -4.16
N TYR A 21 -1.16 10.69 -3.76
CA TYR A 21 -0.10 10.33 -4.69
C TYR A 21 -0.47 9.09 -5.52
N CYS A 22 -0.98 8.04 -4.87
CA CYS A 22 -1.43 6.82 -5.54
C CYS A 22 -2.55 7.09 -6.55
N GLU A 23 -3.55 7.90 -6.18
CA GLU A 23 -4.63 8.32 -7.09
C GLU A 23 -4.11 9.12 -8.28
N LYS A 24 -3.20 10.09 -8.05
CA LYS A 24 -2.64 10.93 -9.11
C LYS A 24 -1.80 10.14 -10.11
N HIS A 25 -1.06 9.14 -9.63
CA HIS A 25 -0.08 8.41 -10.45
C HIS A 25 -0.58 7.03 -10.89
N GLY A 26 -1.79 6.61 -10.49
CA GLY A 26 -2.35 5.30 -10.82
C GLY A 26 -1.51 4.14 -10.27
N THR A 27 -0.89 4.31 -9.10
CA THR A 27 0.00 3.30 -8.50
C THR A 27 -0.56 2.76 -7.19
N THR A 28 -0.17 1.56 -6.79
CA THR A 28 -0.53 1.03 -5.48
C THR A 28 0.36 1.64 -4.37
N PRO A 29 -0.12 1.72 -3.12
CA PRO A 29 0.71 2.15 -2.00
C PRO A 29 1.98 1.30 -1.86
N SER A 30 1.86 -0.01 -2.07
CA SER A 30 3.00 -0.95 -2.03
C SER A 30 4.06 -0.59 -3.07
N ASP A 31 3.65 -0.28 -4.31
CA ASP A 31 4.58 0.14 -5.37
C ASP A 31 5.25 1.47 -5.06
N ALA A 32 4.47 2.46 -4.62
CA ALA A 32 4.98 3.76 -4.26
C ALA A 32 6.01 3.68 -3.11
N ILE A 33 5.73 2.88 -2.08
CA ILE A 33 6.64 2.66 -0.95
C ILE A 33 7.87 1.89 -1.39
N ARG A 34 7.71 0.81 -2.19
CA ARG A 34 8.81 0.00 -2.70
C ARG A 34 9.82 0.86 -3.47
N LEU A 35 9.33 1.70 -4.39
CA LEU A 35 10.17 2.62 -5.16
C LEU A 35 10.81 3.70 -4.28
N ALA A 36 10.09 4.22 -3.28
CA ALA A 36 10.65 5.23 -2.38
C ALA A 36 11.77 4.65 -1.50
N VAL A 37 11.57 3.45 -0.95
CA VAL A 37 12.56 2.76 -0.12
C VAL A 37 13.77 2.32 -0.94
N SER A 38 13.58 1.82 -2.16
CA SER A 38 14.70 1.44 -3.03
C SER A 38 15.59 2.65 -3.37
N ARG A 39 14.98 3.80 -3.67
CA ARG A 39 15.70 5.07 -3.90
C ARG A 39 16.43 5.54 -2.64
N LEU A 40 15.78 5.47 -1.48
CA LEU A 40 16.37 5.87 -0.19
C LEU A 40 17.61 5.04 0.13
N LEU A 41 17.53 3.73 -0.10
CA LEU A 41 18.61 2.77 0.18
C LEU A 41 19.62 2.63 -0.96
N ARG A 42 19.39 3.32 -2.10
CA ARG A 42 20.22 3.26 -3.31
C ARG A 42 20.38 1.83 -3.84
N VAL A 43 19.30 1.06 -3.82
CA VAL A 43 19.22 -0.28 -4.39
C VAL A 43 18.20 -0.31 -5.53
N GLU A 44 18.33 -1.27 -6.44
CA GLU A 44 17.28 -1.51 -7.43
C GLU A 44 15.99 -1.96 -6.75
N ALA A 45 14.85 -1.51 -7.28
CA ALA A 45 13.56 -1.93 -6.77
C ALA A 45 13.33 -3.41 -7.15
N PRO A 46 13.24 -4.33 -6.19
CA PRO A 46 13.04 -5.74 -6.51
C PRO A 46 11.66 -5.94 -7.13
N GLU A 47 11.55 -6.81 -8.12
CA GLU A 47 10.25 -7.22 -8.65
C GLU A 47 9.48 -8.00 -7.57
N MET A 48 8.29 -7.51 -7.20
CA MET A 48 7.43 -8.18 -6.24
C MET A 48 6.35 -8.96 -7.00
N PRO A 49 6.47 -10.30 -7.12
CA PRO A 49 5.37 -11.10 -7.59
C PRO A 49 4.20 -11.00 -6.59
N PRO A 50 2.95 -10.93 -7.07
CA PRO A 50 1.80 -10.92 -6.18
C PRO A 50 1.77 -12.20 -5.34
N GLY A 51 1.86 -12.06 -4.01
CA GLY A 51 1.90 -13.21 -3.11
C GLY A 51 0.61 -14.05 -3.10
N ASN A 52 -0.53 -13.43 -3.39
CA ASN A 52 -1.79 -14.11 -3.68
C ASN A 52 -2.58 -13.26 -4.69
N PRO A 53 -2.84 -13.75 -5.91
CA PRO A 53 -3.53 -12.99 -6.95
C PRO A 53 -4.95 -12.57 -6.53
N ASP A 54 -5.64 -13.34 -5.70
CA ASP A 54 -7.02 -13.07 -5.27
C ASP A 54 -7.13 -11.94 -4.23
N ILE A 55 -6.01 -11.54 -3.60
CA ILE A 55 -6.03 -10.48 -2.57
C ILE A 55 -6.18 -9.09 -3.20
N GLY A 56 -5.69 -8.87 -4.42
CA GLY A 56 -5.81 -7.58 -5.10
C GLY A 56 -7.28 -7.17 -5.25
N GLU A 57 -8.09 -8.08 -5.76
CA GLU A 57 -9.52 -7.86 -6.00
C GLU A 57 -10.32 -7.74 -4.69
N GLN A 58 -9.97 -8.54 -3.67
CA GLN A 58 -10.60 -8.46 -2.34
C GLN A 58 -10.22 -7.18 -1.57
N ALA A 59 -9.01 -6.66 -1.75
CA ALA A 59 -8.55 -5.43 -1.10
C ALA A 59 -9.26 -4.20 -1.68
N GLU A 60 -9.44 -4.12 -3.00
CA GLU A 60 -10.20 -3.04 -3.64
C GLU A 60 -11.68 -3.07 -3.22
N ALA A 61 -12.31 -4.25 -3.25
CA ALA A 61 -13.68 -4.43 -2.79
C ALA A 61 -13.84 -4.05 -1.29
N GLY A 62 -12.89 -4.46 -0.46
CA GLY A 62 -12.87 -4.14 0.97
C GLY A 62 -12.65 -2.65 1.26
N ALA A 63 -11.81 -1.96 0.49
CA ALA A 63 -11.58 -0.52 0.62
C ALA A 63 -12.82 0.29 0.21
N ALA A 64 -13.45 -0.07 -0.92
CA ALA A 64 -14.68 0.55 -1.39
C ALA A 64 -15.85 0.37 -0.41
N ALA A 65 -16.01 -0.83 0.16
CA ALA A 65 -17.04 -1.12 1.16
C ALA A 65 -16.85 -0.33 2.46
N ARG A 66 -15.60 -0.20 2.96
CA ARG A 66 -15.29 0.58 4.16
C ARG A 66 -15.55 2.07 3.96
N TRP A 67 -15.25 2.62 2.77
CA TRP A 67 -15.52 4.02 2.45
C TRP A 67 -17.02 4.33 2.41
N LYS A 68 -17.82 3.46 1.76
CA LYS A 68 -19.29 3.60 1.72
C LYS A 68 -19.92 3.54 3.12
N LYS A 69 -19.49 2.61 3.97
CA LYS A 69 -20.00 2.50 5.36
C LYS A 69 -19.69 3.75 6.20
N ARG A 70 -18.54 4.41 5.97
CA ARG A 70 -18.15 5.64 6.67
C ARG A 70 -18.95 6.87 6.23
N ARG A 71 -19.50 6.88 5.00
CA ARG A 71 -20.38 7.94 4.48
C ARG A 71 -21.85 7.81 4.88
N GLY A 72 -22.28 6.65 5.41
CA GLY A 72 -23.67 6.41 5.85
C GLY A 72 -23.94 6.67 7.34
N ARG A 73 -22.94 7.11 8.11
CA ARG A 73 -23.08 7.48 9.53
C ARG A 73 -22.92 8.99 9.69
N LYS A 74 -23.82 9.75 9.08
CA LYS A 74 -24.23 11.09 9.50
C LYS A 74 -25.56 11.44 8.86
#